data_AF-A0A1M4EQL2-F1
#
_entry.id   AF-A0A1M4EQL2-F1
#
_cell.length_a   1.000
_cell.length_b   1.000
_cell.length_c   1.000
_cell.angle_alpha   90.00
_cell.angle_beta   90.00
_cell.angle_gamma   90.00
#
_symmetry.space_group_name_H-M   'P 1'
#
loop_
_entity.id
_entity.type
_entity.pdbx_description
1 polymer ?
#
loop_
_entity_poly.entity_id
_entity_poly.type
_entity_poly.pdbx_seq_one_letter_code
_entity_poly.pdbx_strand_id
1 'polypeptide(L)'
;MVDNTTPSCGDSRFGCWTCTLVDKDKSMSAMIQNDEEKEWMLPLLELRDELDAPDDSHLRDFRKMNGTIQLFHDRNVPGPYTQKAREEWLRKLLNAQTWIRKNAPEHVRDIELITMNELHEIRRIWVFEKHEVEDSLPQIYKQETGEEFPGGPLDQHLAVAMDEVELLREVCEGDELHFETMRELLAVERQFRTMTRRSGLFEALEKAIKRGYYTDEKDAVELAKRNQQNKIAPALLGLDEEITDAPA
;
A
#
# COMPACT_ATOMS: atom_id res chain seq x y z
N MET A 1 20.30 26.95 -13.52
CA MET A 1 21.53 26.15 -13.68
C MET A 1 21.19 24.79 -13.13
N VAL A 2 21.02 23.78 -13.99
CA VAL A 2 20.73 22.41 -13.54
C VAL A 2 21.99 21.91 -12.86
N ASP A 3 21.84 21.39 -11.64
CA ASP A 3 22.93 20.83 -10.87
C ASP A 3 23.44 19.56 -11.56
N ASN A 4 24.64 19.64 -12.14
CA ASN A 4 25.31 18.53 -12.83
C ASN A 4 26.06 17.60 -11.87
N THR A 5 25.98 17.83 -10.54
CA THR A 5 26.65 16.98 -9.53
C THR A 5 25.73 15.93 -8.95
N THR A 6 24.41 16.04 -9.15
CA THR A 6 23.46 14.98 -8.87
C THR A 6 23.55 13.96 -10.02
N PRO A 7 24.04 12.73 -9.79
CA PRO A 7 24.01 11.69 -10.81
C PRO A 7 22.56 11.50 -11.26
N SER A 8 22.32 11.27 -12.55
CA SER A 8 21.02 10.74 -12.97
C SER A 8 20.72 9.50 -12.13
N CYS A 9 19.47 9.29 -11.73
CA CYS A 9 19.05 8.14 -10.93
C CYS A 9 19.33 6.83 -11.71
N GLY A 10 20.59 6.40 -11.79
CA GLY A 10 21.11 5.51 -12.82
C GLY A 10 22.43 6.06 -13.36
N ASP A 11 23.53 5.44 -12.95
CA ASP A 11 24.91 5.66 -13.47
C ASP A 11 25.06 5.18 -14.93
N SER A 12 23.94 4.83 -15.55
CA SER A 12 23.79 4.30 -16.89
C SER A 12 22.99 5.30 -17.72
N ARG A 13 23.46 5.52 -18.95
CA ARG A 13 22.79 6.30 -20.02
C ARG A 13 21.37 5.81 -20.37
N PHE A 14 20.90 4.75 -19.73
CA PHE A 14 19.63 4.08 -19.95
C PHE A 14 18.60 4.36 -18.84
N GLY A 15 18.91 5.23 -17.87
CA GLY A 15 18.02 5.56 -16.75
C GLY A 15 17.81 4.39 -15.79
N CYS A 16 17.26 4.67 -14.59
CA CYS A 16 16.73 3.60 -13.75
C CYS A 16 15.39 3.15 -14.34
N TRP A 17 15.18 1.84 -14.41
CA TRP A 17 13.93 1.23 -14.87
C TRP A 17 12.73 1.57 -13.97
N THR A 18 12.94 2.17 -12.79
CA THR A 18 11.86 2.69 -11.93
C THR A 18 11.64 4.20 -12.05
N CYS A 19 12.41 4.91 -12.89
CA CYS A 19 12.33 6.36 -13.00
C CYS A 19 11.16 6.81 -13.89
N THR A 20 10.12 7.36 -13.25
CA THR A 20 8.92 7.94 -13.89
C THR A 20 9.01 9.47 -14.08
N LEU A 21 10.18 10.09 -13.86
CA LEU A 21 10.34 11.54 -14.05
C LEU A 21 10.18 11.98 -15.52
N VAL A 22 10.33 11.04 -16.46
CA VAL A 22 10.15 11.26 -17.89
C VAL A 22 9.01 10.37 -18.36
N ASP A 23 8.04 10.94 -19.08
CA ASP A 23 6.84 10.20 -19.51
C ASP A 23 7.13 8.92 -20.34
N LYS A 24 8.26 8.89 -21.07
CA LYS A 24 8.64 7.75 -21.92
C LYS A 24 10.13 7.55 -21.99
N ASP A 25 10.58 6.32 -21.78
CA ASP A 25 11.98 5.93 -22.00
C ASP A 25 12.21 5.59 -23.48
N LYS A 26 12.39 6.64 -24.28
CA LYS A 26 12.70 6.50 -25.71
C LYS A 26 14.01 5.74 -25.95
N SER A 27 14.94 5.77 -25.00
CA SER A 27 16.22 5.09 -25.15
C SER A 27 16.03 3.57 -25.02
N MET A 28 15.34 3.12 -23.98
CA MET A 28 15.02 1.71 -23.78
C MET A 28 14.12 1.17 -24.91
N SER A 29 13.09 1.91 -25.31
CA SER A 29 12.25 1.52 -26.45
C SER A 29 13.05 1.39 -27.76
N ALA A 30 13.93 2.36 -28.05
CA ALA A 30 14.75 2.31 -29.26
C ALA A 30 15.78 1.17 -29.22
N MET A 31 16.31 0.83 -28.04
CA MET A 31 17.22 -0.30 -27.91
C MET A 31 16.53 -1.63 -28.21
N ILE A 32 15.34 -1.85 -27.65
CA ILE A 32 14.55 -3.06 -27.88
C ILE A 32 14.17 -3.17 -29.36
N GLN A 33 13.76 -2.06 -29.99
CA GLN A 33 13.34 -2.07 -31.41
C GLN A 33 14.48 -2.30 -32.40
N ASN A 34 15.70 -1.88 -32.07
CA ASN A 34 16.84 -1.94 -32.98
C ASN A 34 17.70 -3.20 -32.80
N ASP A 35 17.51 -3.95 -31.72
CA ASP A 35 18.40 -5.04 -31.31
C ASP A 35 17.63 -6.15 -30.60
N GLU A 36 17.44 -7.28 -31.29
CA GLU A 36 16.72 -8.45 -30.76
C GLU A 36 17.40 -9.00 -29.48
N GLU A 37 18.72 -8.84 -29.32
CA GLU A 37 19.42 -9.26 -28.09
C GLU A 37 19.04 -8.41 -26.87
N LYS A 38 18.27 -7.32 -27.04
CA LYS A 38 17.80 -6.44 -25.96
C LYS A 38 16.31 -6.59 -25.67
N GLU A 39 15.62 -7.53 -26.32
CA GLU A 39 14.23 -7.87 -25.98
C GLU A 39 14.06 -8.25 -24.51
N TRP A 40 15.13 -8.71 -23.85
CA TRP A 40 15.08 -9.02 -22.42
C TRP A 40 14.74 -7.80 -21.54
N MET A 41 14.91 -6.57 -22.05
CA MET A 41 14.57 -5.34 -21.31
C MET A 41 13.07 -5.02 -21.35
N LEU A 42 12.27 -5.70 -22.20
CA LEU A 42 10.86 -5.38 -22.41
C LEU A 42 10.02 -5.40 -21.12
N PRO A 43 10.11 -6.41 -20.23
CA PRO A 43 9.33 -6.40 -18.99
C PRO A 43 9.66 -5.22 -18.06
N LEU A 44 10.90 -4.71 -18.11
CA LEU A 44 11.29 -3.53 -17.33
C LEU A 44 10.65 -2.26 -17.87
N LEU A 45 10.58 -2.14 -19.20
CA LEU A 45 9.88 -1.03 -19.86
C LEU A 45 8.37 -1.07 -19.56
N GLU A 46 7.75 -2.23 -19.66
CA GLU A 46 6.32 -2.40 -19.37
C GLU A 46 6.01 -2.05 -17.92
N LEU A 47 6.79 -2.56 -16.97
CA LEU A 47 6.61 -2.28 -15.55
C LEU A 47 6.76 -0.78 -15.25
N ARG A 48 7.75 -0.13 -15.87
CA ARG A 48 7.97 1.31 -15.76
C ARG A 48 6.78 2.12 -16.27
N ASP A 49 6.31 1.80 -17.47
CA ASP A 49 5.24 2.56 -18.13
C ASP A 49 3.90 2.38 -17.39
N GLU A 50 3.66 1.22 -16.78
CA GLU A 50 2.53 1.02 -15.89
C GLU A 50 2.65 1.82 -14.57
N LEU A 51 3.86 1.94 -14.01
CA LEU A 51 4.10 2.77 -12.81
C LEU A 51 3.92 4.26 -13.08
N ASP A 52 4.11 4.70 -14.33
CA ASP A 52 3.92 6.08 -14.78
C ASP A 52 2.48 6.37 -15.24
N ALA A 53 1.52 5.48 -14.94
CA ALA A 53 0.13 5.67 -15.30
C ALA A 53 -0.41 7.02 -14.74
N PRO A 54 -0.97 7.91 -15.60
CA PRO A 54 -1.41 9.24 -15.16
C PRO A 54 -2.51 9.24 -14.10
N ASP A 55 -3.31 8.17 -14.07
CA ASP A 55 -4.37 7.97 -13.09
C ASP A 55 -4.32 6.55 -12.52
N ASP A 56 -3.79 6.44 -11.31
CA ASP A 56 -3.72 5.20 -10.52
C ASP A 56 -4.69 5.22 -9.33
N SER A 57 -5.66 6.13 -9.32
CA SER A 57 -6.62 6.30 -8.20
C SER A 57 -7.38 5.02 -7.88
N HIS A 58 -7.76 4.24 -8.90
CA HIS A 58 -8.44 2.95 -8.78
C HIS A 58 -7.60 1.86 -8.10
N LEU A 59 -6.27 2.03 -8.03
CA LEU A 59 -5.35 1.11 -7.36
C LEU A 59 -5.09 1.52 -5.90
N ARG A 60 -5.59 2.69 -5.48
CA ARG A 60 -5.28 3.30 -4.19
C ARG A 60 -6.48 3.26 -3.26
N ASP A 61 -6.18 3.16 -1.97
CA ASP A 61 -7.18 3.34 -0.92
C ASP A 61 -7.64 4.80 -0.91
N PHE A 62 -8.92 5.06 -0.73
CA PHE A 62 -9.44 6.42 -0.61
C PHE A 62 -8.99 7.11 0.70
N ARG A 63 -8.51 6.33 1.69
CA ARG A 63 -8.02 6.78 2.99
C ARG A 63 -6.50 6.93 3.02
N LYS A 64 -5.99 7.90 3.77
CA LYS A 64 -4.56 7.95 4.11
C LYS A 64 -4.18 6.79 5.04
N MET A 65 -2.88 6.58 5.22
CA MET A 65 -2.34 5.47 6.05
C MET A 65 -2.79 5.52 7.54
N ASN A 66 -3.27 6.68 8.00
CA ASN A 66 -3.85 6.87 9.33
C ASN A 66 -5.39 6.81 9.35
N GLY A 67 -6.05 6.54 8.22
CA GLY A 67 -7.52 6.51 8.09
C GLY A 67 -8.18 7.85 7.77
N THR A 68 -7.40 8.94 7.70
CA THR A 68 -7.96 10.27 7.42
C THR A 68 -8.20 10.48 5.93
N ILE A 69 -9.17 11.35 5.63
CA ILE A 69 -9.44 11.82 4.28
C ILE A 69 -8.82 13.19 4.10
N GLN A 70 -8.08 13.37 3.01
CA GLN A 70 -7.47 14.64 2.66
C GLN A 70 -8.12 15.18 1.40
N LEU A 71 -8.66 16.39 1.47
CA LEU A 71 -9.29 17.04 0.34
C LEU A 71 -8.35 18.08 -0.27
N PHE A 72 -8.33 18.13 -1.60
CA PHE A 72 -7.67 19.18 -2.38
C PHE A 72 -8.62 19.64 -3.48
N HIS A 73 -9.00 20.92 -3.49
CA HIS A 73 -10.03 21.47 -4.39
C HIS A 73 -11.32 20.61 -4.42
N ASP A 74 -11.84 20.27 -3.25
CA ASP A 74 -13.04 19.43 -3.04
C ASP A 74 -12.97 17.99 -3.57
N ARG A 75 -11.79 17.55 -4.04
CA ARG A 75 -11.51 16.17 -4.48
C ARG A 75 -10.72 15.44 -3.41
N ASN A 76 -11.02 14.16 -3.23
CA ASN A 76 -10.24 13.28 -2.37
C ASN A 76 -8.84 13.07 -2.97
N VAL A 77 -7.81 13.17 -2.14
CA VAL A 77 -6.44 12.82 -2.52
C VAL A 77 -6.23 11.35 -2.15
N PRO A 78 -6.01 10.45 -3.12
CA PRO A 78 -5.86 9.03 -2.86
C PRO A 78 -4.73 8.71 -1.87
N GLY A 79 -4.89 7.60 -1.18
CA GLY A 79 -3.98 7.05 -0.19
C GLY A 79 -2.90 6.14 -0.77
N PRO A 80 -2.40 5.19 0.04
CA PRO A 80 -1.46 4.18 -0.43
C PRO A 80 -2.14 3.18 -1.38
N TYR A 81 -1.35 2.39 -2.10
CA TYR A 81 -1.87 1.25 -2.88
C TYR A 81 -2.66 0.29 -1.99
N THR A 82 -3.77 -0.24 -2.51
CA THR A 82 -4.56 -1.30 -1.88
C THR A 82 -3.73 -2.59 -1.75
N GLN A 83 -4.19 -3.54 -0.93
CA GLN A 83 -3.55 -4.86 -0.84
C GLN A 83 -3.39 -5.49 -2.22
N LYS A 84 -4.50 -5.57 -2.96
CA LYS A 84 -4.54 -6.14 -4.31
C LYS A 84 -3.52 -5.48 -5.24
N ALA A 85 -3.44 -4.15 -5.25
CA ALA A 85 -2.48 -3.45 -6.08
C ALA A 85 -1.03 -3.78 -5.71
N ARG A 86 -0.70 -3.87 -4.41
CA ARG A 86 0.66 -4.26 -3.96
C ARG A 86 1.02 -5.69 -4.34
N GLU A 87 0.07 -6.61 -4.24
CA GLU A 87 0.23 -8.00 -4.67
C GLU A 87 0.48 -8.08 -6.18
N GLU A 88 -0.29 -7.36 -6.99
CA GLU A 88 -0.10 -7.29 -8.45
C GLU A 88 1.26 -6.69 -8.83
N TRP A 89 1.70 -5.62 -8.16
CA TRP A 89 3.03 -5.06 -8.39
C TRP A 89 4.15 -6.05 -8.08
N LEU A 90 4.03 -6.77 -6.96
CA LEU A 90 5.00 -7.80 -6.60
C LEU A 90 5.00 -8.95 -7.61
N ARG A 91 3.83 -9.37 -8.10
CA ARG A 91 3.71 -10.39 -9.15
C ARG A 91 4.46 -9.96 -10.40
N LYS A 92 4.16 -8.77 -10.92
CA LYS A 92 4.80 -8.25 -12.14
C LYS A 92 6.31 -8.12 -11.99
N LEU A 93 6.78 -7.66 -10.83
CA LEU A 93 8.20 -7.54 -10.53
C LEU A 93 8.91 -8.89 -10.53
N LEU A 94 8.35 -9.89 -9.84
CA LEU A 94 8.92 -11.23 -9.77
C LEU A 94 8.84 -11.94 -11.13
N ASN A 95 7.74 -11.76 -11.85
CA ASN A 95 7.56 -12.29 -13.20
C ASN A 95 8.62 -11.73 -14.16
N ALA A 96 8.82 -10.41 -14.15
CA ALA A 96 9.85 -9.73 -14.91
C ALA A 96 11.24 -10.28 -14.57
N GLN A 97 11.57 -10.39 -13.28
CA GLN A 97 12.83 -10.98 -12.83
C GLN A 97 12.99 -12.41 -13.37
N THR A 98 12.04 -13.30 -13.12
CA THR A 98 12.08 -14.71 -13.58
C THR A 98 12.23 -14.81 -15.09
N TRP A 99 11.49 -13.98 -15.84
CA TRP A 99 11.54 -13.98 -17.29
C TRP A 99 12.91 -13.50 -17.81
N ILE A 100 13.49 -12.46 -17.22
CA ILE A 100 14.82 -11.96 -17.59
C ILE A 100 15.89 -13.03 -17.31
N ARG A 101 15.86 -13.67 -16.14
CA ARG A 101 16.81 -14.74 -15.79
C ARG A 101 16.78 -15.91 -16.79
N LYS A 102 15.63 -16.17 -17.41
CA LYS A 102 15.44 -17.23 -18.40
C LYS A 102 15.87 -16.84 -19.81
N ASN A 103 15.59 -15.60 -20.23
CA ASN A 103 15.70 -15.19 -21.64
C ASN A 103 16.87 -14.26 -21.93
N ALA A 104 17.47 -13.63 -20.92
CA ALA A 104 18.57 -12.69 -21.12
C ALA A 104 19.91 -13.39 -21.43
N PRO A 105 20.88 -12.65 -22.00
CA PRO A 105 22.26 -13.11 -22.17
C PRO A 105 22.89 -13.53 -20.82
N GLU A 106 23.87 -14.43 -20.87
CA GLU A 106 24.48 -15.04 -19.68
C GLU A 106 24.93 -14.02 -18.62
N HIS A 107 25.47 -12.87 -19.05
CA HIS A 107 25.93 -11.81 -18.15
C HIS A 107 24.81 -11.06 -17.39
N VAL A 108 23.54 -11.27 -17.73
CA VAL A 108 22.36 -10.62 -17.10
C VAL A 108 21.50 -11.62 -16.33
N ARG A 109 21.73 -12.93 -16.49
CA ARG A 109 20.85 -13.96 -15.92
C ARG A 109 20.81 -14.00 -14.39
N ASP A 110 21.77 -13.37 -13.72
CA ASP A 110 21.83 -13.27 -12.27
C ASP A 110 21.22 -11.97 -11.74
N ILE A 111 20.43 -11.24 -12.56
CA ILE A 111 19.80 -10.00 -12.14
C ILE A 111 18.89 -10.21 -10.91
N GLU A 112 18.97 -9.26 -9.98
CA GLU A 112 18.08 -9.12 -8.83
C GLU A 112 17.38 -7.77 -8.93
N LEU A 113 16.12 -7.78 -9.38
CA LEU A 113 15.24 -6.61 -9.33
C LEU A 113 14.72 -6.37 -7.90
N ILE A 114 14.61 -7.44 -7.12
CA ILE A 114 14.31 -7.41 -5.69
C ILE A 114 15.10 -8.49 -4.97
N THR A 115 15.74 -8.11 -3.87
CA THR A 115 16.54 -9.00 -3.05
C THR A 115 15.65 -9.82 -2.11
N MET A 116 16.18 -10.95 -1.63
CA MET A 116 15.46 -11.77 -0.66
C MET A 116 15.18 -11.01 0.66
N ASN A 117 16.11 -10.17 1.10
CA ASN A 117 15.92 -9.34 2.30
C ASN A 117 14.77 -8.34 2.14
N GLU A 118 14.63 -7.75 0.96
CA GLU A 118 13.50 -6.86 0.65
C GLU A 118 12.18 -7.63 0.62
N LEU A 119 12.14 -8.85 0.07
CA LEU A 119 10.95 -9.70 0.12
C LEU A 119 10.53 -10.04 1.54
N HIS A 120 11.48 -10.38 2.42
CA HIS A 120 11.19 -10.59 3.83
C HIS A 120 10.65 -9.34 4.52
N GLU A 121 11.17 -8.16 4.19
CA GLU A 121 10.72 -6.90 4.76
C GLU A 121 9.32 -6.51 4.24
N ILE A 122 9.03 -6.73 2.96
CA ILE A 122 7.68 -6.57 2.40
C ILE A 122 6.70 -7.47 3.15
N ARG A 123 7.04 -8.75 3.31
CA ARG A 123 6.22 -9.72 4.06
C ARG A 123 5.96 -9.24 5.48
N ARG A 124 7.00 -8.74 6.17
CA ARG A 124 6.87 -8.17 7.53
C ARG A 124 5.91 -6.99 7.55
N ILE A 125 6.07 -6.03 6.63
CA ILE A 125 5.22 -4.84 6.58
C ILE A 125 3.77 -5.23 6.33
N TRP A 126 3.51 -6.13 5.38
CA TRP A 126 2.15 -6.57 5.04
C TRP A 126 1.47 -7.25 6.24
N VAL A 127 2.13 -8.22 6.87
CA VAL A 127 1.54 -8.97 7.98
C VAL A 127 1.41 -8.13 9.25
N PHE A 128 2.47 -7.42 9.67
CA PHE A 128 2.52 -6.78 10.99
C PHE A 128 2.03 -5.33 11.00
N GLU A 129 2.25 -4.57 9.93
CA GLU A 129 1.90 -3.14 9.89
C GLU A 129 0.60 -2.87 9.12
N LYS A 130 0.28 -3.72 8.13
CA LYS A 130 -0.95 -3.63 7.32
C LYS A 130 -2.02 -4.63 7.76
N HIS A 131 -1.70 -5.54 8.67
CA HIS A 131 -2.61 -6.56 9.20
C HIS A 131 -3.15 -7.52 8.13
N GLU A 132 -2.33 -7.81 7.12
CA GLU A 132 -2.62 -8.75 6.02
C GLU A 132 -2.21 -10.17 6.45
N VAL A 133 -3.00 -10.70 7.37
CA VAL A 133 -2.78 -11.99 8.06
C VAL A 133 -2.84 -13.20 7.14
N GLU A 134 -3.31 -13.04 5.90
CA GLU A 134 -3.29 -14.04 4.85
C GLU A 134 -1.88 -14.44 4.42
N ASP A 135 -0.90 -13.55 4.64
CA ASP A 135 0.51 -13.78 4.32
C ASP A 135 0.69 -14.28 2.87
N SER A 136 0.23 -13.49 1.90
CA SER A 136 0.15 -13.88 0.48
C SER A 136 1.50 -13.93 -0.23
N LEU A 137 2.54 -13.29 0.31
CA LEU A 137 3.85 -13.15 -0.35
C LEU A 137 4.53 -14.49 -0.68
N PRO A 138 4.61 -15.48 0.23
CA PRO A 138 5.18 -16.80 -0.10
C PRO A 138 4.46 -17.49 -1.27
N GLN A 139 3.13 -17.36 -1.34
CA GLN A 139 2.35 -17.92 -2.43
C GLN A 139 2.63 -17.20 -3.75
N ILE A 140 2.68 -15.86 -3.74
CA ILE A 140 3.04 -15.05 -4.91
C ILE A 140 4.44 -15.43 -5.41
N TYR A 141 5.41 -15.50 -4.50
CA TYR A 141 6.78 -15.90 -4.85
C TYR A 141 6.83 -17.25 -5.55
N LYS A 142 6.16 -18.25 -4.99
CA LYS A 142 6.10 -19.59 -5.58
C LYS A 142 5.42 -19.62 -6.95
N GLN A 143 4.35 -18.83 -7.14
CA GLN A 143 3.64 -18.76 -8.40
C GLN A 143 4.47 -18.13 -9.52
N GLU A 144 5.21 -17.05 -9.21
CA GLU A 144 5.96 -16.29 -10.23
C GLU A 144 7.39 -16.79 -10.46
N THR A 145 8.00 -17.44 -9.48
CA THR A 145 9.38 -17.97 -9.58
C THR A 145 9.44 -19.48 -9.78
N GLY A 146 8.41 -20.21 -9.37
CA GLY A 146 8.40 -21.67 -9.31
C GLY A 146 9.17 -22.26 -8.12
N GLU A 147 9.78 -21.42 -7.27
CA GLU A 147 10.58 -21.83 -6.12
C GLU A 147 9.81 -21.62 -4.81
N GLU A 148 10.08 -22.45 -3.80
CA GLU A 148 9.52 -22.21 -2.46
C GLU A 148 10.13 -20.95 -1.86
N PHE A 149 9.30 -20.09 -1.26
CA PHE A 149 9.78 -18.90 -0.58
C PHE A 149 10.66 -19.32 0.61
N PRO A 150 11.96 -18.92 0.65
CA PRO A 150 12.85 -19.34 1.71
C PRO A 150 12.52 -18.56 2.98
N GLY A 151 11.71 -19.15 3.86
CA GLY A 151 11.35 -18.52 5.12
C GLY A 151 10.38 -19.36 5.93
N GLY A 152 10.59 -19.41 7.24
CA GLY A 152 9.63 -20.05 8.14
C GLY A 152 8.32 -19.25 8.26
N PRO A 153 7.35 -19.77 9.02
CA PRO A 153 6.19 -18.99 9.48
C PRO A 153 6.67 -17.76 10.27
N LEU A 154 6.10 -16.59 9.99
CA LEU A 154 6.48 -15.34 10.67
C LEU A 154 6.16 -15.36 12.17
N ASP A 155 4.95 -15.82 12.51
CA ASP A 155 4.52 -16.07 13.90
C ASP A 155 3.24 -16.93 13.87
N GLN A 156 3.25 -18.07 14.57
CA GLN A 156 2.06 -18.93 14.69
C GLN A 156 0.89 -18.23 15.43
N HIS A 157 1.17 -17.18 16.21
CA HIS A 157 0.15 -16.47 16.99
C HIS A 157 -0.59 -15.39 16.20
N LEU A 158 -0.04 -14.94 15.06
CA LEU A 158 -0.65 -13.91 14.21
C LEU A 158 -1.30 -14.47 12.96
N ALA A 159 -0.86 -15.65 12.49
CA ALA A 159 -1.45 -16.31 11.34
C ALA A 159 -2.94 -16.62 11.60
N VAL A 160 -3.80 -16.04 10.79
CA VAL A 160 -5.21 -16.44 10.67
C VAL A 160 -5.24 -17.52 9.60
N ALA A 161 -5.85 -18.66 9.92
CA ALA A 161 -5.91 -19.74 8.93
C ALA A 161 -6.80 -19.30 7.75
N MET A 162 -6.52 -19.81 6.54
CA MET A 162 -7.23 -19.37 5.34
C MET A 162 -8.75 -19.55 5.43
N ASP A 163 -9.21 -20.58 6.13
CA ASP A 163 -10.63 -20.84 6.43
C ASP A 163 -11.23 -19.81 7.40
N GLU A 164 -10.47 -19.34 8.39
CA GLU A 164 -10.90 -18.24 9.26
C GLU A 164 -11.02 -16.92 8.50
N VAL A 165 -10.12 -16.65 7.55
CA VAL A 165 -10.19 -15.46 6.67
C VAL A 165 -11.42 -15.53 5.77
N GLU A 166 -11.66 -16.68 5.14
CA GLU A 166 -12.81 -16.86 4.25
C GLU A 166 -14.13 -16.69 5.03
N LEU A 167 -14.23 -17.29 6.22
CA LEU A 167 -15.38 -17.11 7.11
C LEU A 167 -15.58 -15.63 7.48
N LEU A 168 -14.49 -14.90 7.73
CA LEU A 168 -14.58 -13.47 8.02
C LEU A 168 -15.12 -12.68 6.81
N ARG A 169 -14.70 -13.02 5.58
CA ARG A 169 -15.25 -12.42 4.36
C ARG A 169 -16.73 -12.73 4.19
N GLU A 170 -17.14 -13.97 4.45
CA GLU A 170 -18.55 -14.39 4.40
C GLU A 170 -19.41 -13.59 5.38
N VAL A 171 -18.95 -13.42 6.62
CA VAL A 171 -19.66 -12.66 7.66
C VAL A 171 -19.76 -11.16 7.32
N CYS A 172 -18.80 -10.62 6.57
CA CYS A 172 -18.82 -9.24 6.11
C CYS A 172 -19.66 -9.04 4.82
N GLU A 173 -20.30 -10.09 4.30
CA GLU A 173 -21.21 -10.03 3.15
C GLU A 173 -20.60 -9.38 1.88
N GLY A 174 -19.28 -9.47 1.71
CA GLY A 174 -18.56 -8.87 0.58
C GLY A 174 -18.28 -7.37 0.71
N ASP A 175 -18.54 -6.76 1.87
CA ASP A 175 -18.04 -5.42 2.20
C ASP A 175 -16.54 -5.48 2.52
N GLU A 176 -15.71 -5.07 1.57
CA GLU A 176 -14.24 -5.11 1.71
C GLU A 176 -13.75 -4.19 2.84
N LEU A 177 -14.39 -3.03 3.03
CA LEU A 177 -13.98 -2.07 4.06
C LEU A 177 -14.28 -2.63 5.45
N HIS A 178 -15.45 -3.24 5.62
CA HIS A 178 -15.82 -3.94 6.84
C HIS A 178 -14.87 -5.10 7.12
N PHE A 179 -14.60 -5.93 6.10
CA PHE A 179 -13.67 -7.04 6.19
C PHE A 179 -12.27 -6.60 6.65
N GLU A 180 -11.70 -5.59 5.98
CA GLU A 180 -10.38 -5.04 6.34
C GLU A 180 -10.35 -4.54 7.78
N THR A 181 -11.42 -3.87 8.21
CA THR A 181 -11.53 -3.31 9.57
C THR A 181 -11.61 -4.42 10.61
N MET A 182 -12.43 -5.45 10.39
CA MET A 182 -12.54 -6.59 11.31
C MET A 182 -11.25 -7.39 11.36
N ARG A 183 -10.58 -7.56 10.22
CA ARG A 183 -9.27 -8.20 10.13
C ARG A 183 -8.23 -7.42 10.95
N GLU A 184 -8.17 -6.10 10.82
CA GLU A 184 -7.28 -5.25 11.62
C GLU A 184 -7.60 -5.38 13.13
N LEU A 185 -8.87 -5.35 13.53
CA LEU A 185 -9.27 -5.50 14.93
C LEU A 185 -8.86 -6.85 15.52
N LEU A 186 -9.05 -7.94 14.78
CA LEU A 186 -8.64 -9.28 15.20
C LEU A 186 -7.12 -9.39 15.31
N ALA A 187 -6.38 -8.83 14.34
CA ALA A 187 -4.92 -8.82 14.36
C ALA A 187 -4.39 -8.04 15.58
N VAL A 188 -4.98 -6.88 15.88
CA VAL A 188 -4.65 -6.10 17.08
C VAL A 188 -4.93 -6.90 18.35
N GLU A 189 -6.10 -7.54 18.51
CA GLU A 189 -6.37 -8.35 19.70
C GLU A 189 -5.34 -9.48 19.89
N ARG A 190 -5.06 -10.22 18.80
CA ARG A 190 -4.10 -11.35 18.82
C ARG A 190 -2.70 -10.88 19.22
N GLN A 191 -2.25 -9.73 18.73
CA GLN A 191 -0.95 -9.16 19.10
C GLN A 191 -0.84 -8.84 20.60
N PHE A 192 -1.90 -8.30 21.20
CA PHE A 192 -1.93 -8.01 22.64
C PHE A 192 -2.23 -9.24 23.50
N ARG A 193 -2.67 -10.36 22.92
CA ARG A 193 -2.99 -11.59 23.65
C ARG A 193 -1.78 -12.23 24.31
N THR A 194 -0.61 -12.12 23.67
CA THR A 194 0.65 -12.68 24.17
C THR A 194 1.37 -11.75 25.16
N MET A 195 0.91 -10.51 25.31
CA MET A 195 1.56 -9.51 26.17
C MET A 195 1.12 -9.65 27.63
N THR A 196 2.09 -9.65 28.56
CA THR A 196 1.83 -9.66 30.01
C THR A 196 1.07 -8.42 30.49
N ARG A 197 1.19 -7.29 29.78
CA ARG A 197 0.45 -6.05 30.04
C ARG A 197 -0.19 -5.57 28.75
N ARG A 198 -1.52 -5.41 28.76
CA ARG A 198 -2.33 -4.96 27.61
C ARG A 198 -2.51 -3.42 27.55
N SER A 199 -1.57 -2.66 28.11
CA SER A 199 -1.60 -1.19 28.02
C SER A 199 -1.47 -0.75 26.56
N GLY A 200 -2.37 0.11 26.08
CA GLY A 200 -2.40 0.58 24.69
C GLY A 200 -3.34 -0.21 23.76
N LEU A 201 -3.93 -1.33 24.22
CA LEU A 201 -4.88 -2.11 23.40
C LEU A 201 -6.08 -1.27 22.97
N PHE A 202 -6.73 -0.56 23.90
CA PHE A 202 -7.90 0.25 23.57
C PHE A 202 -7.57 1.39 22.60
N GLU A 203 -6.40 2.02 22.73
CA GLU A 203 -5.95 3.05 21.79
C GLU A 203 -5.71 2.48 20.39
N ALA A 204 -5.13 1.27 20.30
CA ALA A 204 -4.92 0.58 19.04
C ALA A 204 -6.25 0.17 18.37
N LEU A 205 -7.20 -0.36 19.15
CA LEU A 205 -8.54 -0.70 18.66
C LEU A 205 -9.31 0.55 18.20
N GLU A 206 -9.25 1.63 18.96
CA GLU A 206 -9.88 2.91 18.58
C GLU A 206 -9.30 3.44 17.26
N LYS A 207 -7.97 3.30 17.06
CA LYS A 207 -7.32 3.69 15.81
C LYS A 207 -7.78 2.83 14.62
N ALA A 208 -7.93 1.52 14.81
CA ALA A 208 -8.46 0.63 13.78
C ALA A 208 -9.90 0.99 13.41
N ILE A 209 -10.77 1.21 14.40
CA ILE A 209 -12.15 1.66 14.17
C ILE A 209 -12.16 3.00 13.42
N LYS A 210 -11.35 3.97 13.83
CA LYS A 210 -11.25 5.28 13.15
C LYS A 210 -10.73 5.21 11.71
N ARG A 211 -10.06 4.12 11.32
CA ARG A 211 -9.67 3.89 9.93
C ARG A 211 -10.80 3.28 9.11
N GLY A 212 -11.64 2.47 9.75
CA GLY A 212 -12.62 1.61 9.10
C GLY A 212 -14.09 1.99 9.23
N TYR A 213 -14.45 2.96 10.08
CA TYR A 213 -15.84 3.24 10.42
C TYR A 213 -16.72 3.87 9.32
N TYR A 214 -16.16 4.08 8.12
CA TYR A 214 -16.91 4.64 7.00
C TYR A 214 -17.79 3.56 6.37
N THR A 215 -18.88 3.95 5.73
CA THR A 215 -19.65 3.02 4.89
C THR A 215 -19.00 2.87 3.51
N ASP A 216 -18.56 3.97 2.93
CA ASP A 216 -17.88 4.01 1.63
C ASP A 216 -17.02 5.30 1.50
N GLU A 217 -16.41 5.49 0.33
CA GLU A 217 -15.65 6.72 0.05
C GLU A 217 -16.50 7.99 0.14
N LYS A 218 -17.78 7.93 -0.25
CA LYS A 218 -18.65 9.13 -0.27
C LYS A 218 -18.94 9.58 1.16
N ASP A 219 -19.30 8.66 2.04
CA ASP A 219 -19.48 8.91 3.47
C ASP A 219 -18.22 9.52 4.09
N ALA A 220 -17.05 8.96 3.79
CA ALA A 220 -15.77 9.45 4.28
C ALA A 220 -15.47 10.89 3.80
N VAL A 221 -15.73 11.19 2.52
CA VAL A 221 -15.54 12.53 1.93
C VAL A 221 -16.53 13.55 2.49
N GLU A 222 -17.80 13.18 2.65
CA GLU A 222 -18.82 14.05 3.25
C GLU A 222 -18.47 14.43 4.68
N LEU A 223 -18.04 13.44 5.48
CA LEU A 223 -17.58 13.68 6.83
C LEU A 223 -16.35 14.60 6.87
N ALA A 224 -15.40 14.41 5.96
CA ALA A 224 -14.23 15.27 5.85
C ALA A 224 -14.60 16.72 5.50
N LYS A 225 -15.54 16.91 4.56
CA LYS A 225 -16.09 18.24 4.20
C LYS A 225 -16.78 18.90 5.39
N ARG A 226 -17.62 18.17 6.11
CA ARG A 226 -18.30 18.66 7.32
C ARG A 226 -17.28 19.10 8.39
N ASN A 227 -16.25 18.30 8.61
CA ASN A 227 -15.19 18.63 9.57
C ASN A 227 -14.37 19.85 9.16
N GLN A 228 -14.11 20.03 7.85
CA GLN A 228 -13.43 21.22 7.33
C GLN A 228 -14.29 22.48 7.51
N GLN A 229 -15.59 22.40 7.24
CA GLN A 229 -16.53 23.50 7.45
C GLN A 229 -16.64 23.88 8.94
N ASN A 230 -16.72 22.89 9.83
CA ASN A 230 -16.78 23.13 11.28
C ASN A 230 -15.50 23.78 11.85
N LYS A 231 -14.33 23.56 11.23
CA LYS A 231 -13.08 24.24 11.61
C LYS A 231 -13.03 25.70 11.12
N ILE A 232 -13.74 26.02 10.04
CA ILE A 232 -13.79 27.36 9.45
C ILE A 232 -14.92 28.20 10.08
N ALA A 233 -15.98 27.56 10.56
CA ALA A 233 -17.06 28.23 11.27
C ALA A 233 -16.52 28.95 12.52
N PRO A 234 -16.79 30.25 12.71
CA PRO A 234 -16.38 30.96 13.91
C PRO A 234 -17.02 30.29 15.13
N ALA A 235 -16.27 30.16 16.23
CA ALA A 235 -16.81 29.76 17.51
C ALA A 235 -18.02 30.66 17.81
N LEU A 236 -19.18 30.05 18.09
CA LEU A 236 -20.38 30.77 18.49
C LEU A 236 -20.04 31.67 19.69
N LEU A 237 -19.84 32.96 19.42
CA LEU A 237 -19.89 34.02 20.42
C LEU A 237 -21.35 34.17 20.83
N GLY A 238 -21.66 33.92 22.10
CA GLY A 238 -22.93 34.34 22.69
C GLY A 238 -23.69 33.23 23.41
N LEU A 239 -23.20 32.85 24.58
CA LEU A 239 -24.06 32.76 25.76
C LEU A 239 -23.35 33.56 26.85
N ASP A 240 -23.48 34.88 26.78
CA ASP A 240 -23.28 35.69 27.97
C ASP A 240 -24.29 35.18 28.99
N GLU A 241 -23.79 34.51 30.04
CA GLU A 241 -24.57 34.26 31.24
C GLU A 241 -24.99 35.64 31.77
N GLU A 242 -26.21 36.06 31.48
CA GLU A 242 -26.87 37.10 32.27
C GLU A 242 -26.94 36.56 33.70
N ILE A 243 -25.95 36.92 34.50
CA ILE A 243 -25.99 36.84 35.96
C ILE A 243 -27.11 37.78 36.35
N THR A 244 -28.32 37.25 36.50
CA THR A 244 -29.43 37.95 37.11
C THR A 244 -29.10 38.13 38.59
N ASP A 245 -28.59 39.30 38.94
CA ASP A 245 -28.54 39.79 40.32
C ASP A 245 -29.97 39.90 40.86
N ALA A 246 -30.34 39.05 41.82
CA ALA A 246 -31.54 39.21 42.61
C ALA A 246 -31.31 40.28 43.70
N PRO A 247 -32.21 41.26 43.88
CA PRO A 247 -32.05 42.26 44.94
C PRO A 247 -32.42 41.67 46.31
N ALA A 248 -31.81 42.26 47.35
CA ALA A 248 -31.78 41.87 48.76
C ALA A 248 -33.14 41.69 49.46
#